data_AF-A0A497A679-F1
#
_entry.id   AF-A0A497A679-F1
#
_cell.length_a   1.000
_cell.length_b   1.000
_cell.length_c   1.000
_cell.angle_alpha   90.00
_cell.angle_beta   90.00
_cell.angle_gamma   90.00
#
_symmetry.space_group_name_H-M   'P 1'
#
loop_
_entity.id
_entity.type
_entity.pdbx_description
1 polymer ?
#
loop_
_entity_poly.entity_id
_entity_poly.type
_entity_poly.pdbx_seq_one_letter_code
_entity_poly.pdbx_strand_id
1 'polypeptide(L)' 'MFEQTIETSATPQITVAECTGDLVVRGSDKRQVTVRLQDGADDVVLEREGETLTLTAHADCTLTCPSDS' A
#
# COMPACT_ATOMS: atom_id res chain seq x y z
N MET A 1 3.07 9.41 11.93
CA MET A 1 1.93 8.94 11.13
C MET A 1 2.05 9.49 9.73
N PHE A 2 2.40 8.61 8.81
CA PHE A 2 2.43 8.85 7.38
C PHE A 2 1.26 8.14 6.71
N GLU A 3 0.64 8.80 5.74
CA GLU A 3 -0.41 8.22 4.90
C GLU A 3 -0.18 8.65 3.44
N GLN A 4 -0.15 7.68 2.53
CA GLN A 4 -0.11 7.91 1.10
C GLN A 4 -1.28 7.19 0.45
N THR A 5 -2.02 7.89 -0.42
CA THR A 5 -3.15 7.32 -1.16
C THR A 5 -2.94 7.53 -2.65
N ILE A 6 -3.20 6.47 -3.43
CA ILE A 6 -3.11 6.44 -4.88
C ILE A 6 -4.41 5.89 -5.45
N GLU A 7 -5.03 6.58 -6.41
CA GLU A 7 -6.19 6.07 -7.14
C GLU A 7 -5.79 4.93 -8.09
N THR A 8 -6.57 3.85 -8.11
CA THR A 8 -6.25 2.63 -8.87
C THR A 8 -7.48 2.10 -9.63
N SER A 9 -7.30 1.05 -10.43
CA SER A 9 -8.43 0.26 -10.93
C SER A 9 -9.11 -0.53 -9.80
N ALA A 10 -10.16 -1.28 -10.15
CA ALA A 10 -10.88 -2.14 -9.20
C ALA A 10 -10.03 -3.34 -8.73
N THR A 11 -9.04 -3.75 -9.50
CA THR A 11 -8.21 -4.93 -9.23
C THR A 11 -6.74 -4.65 -9.55
N PRO A 12 -6.08 -3.72 -8.81
CA PRO A 12 -4.68 -3.42 -9.05
C PRO A 12 -3.80 -4.62 -8.67
N GLN A 13 -2.67 -4.78 -9.35
CA GLN A 13 -1.64 -5.69 -8.85
C GLN A 13 -0.75 -4.95 -7.85
N ILE A 14 -0.57 -5.53 -6.67
CA ILE A 14 0.30 -4.97 -5.65
C ILE A 14 1.39 -5.99 -5.34
N THR A 15 2.64 -5.59 -5.57
CA THR A 15 3.83 -6.37 -5.26
C THR A 15 4.47 -5.80 -4.01
N VAL A 16 4.74 -6.64 -3.01
CA VAL A 16 5.53 -6.26 -1.84
C VAL A 16 6.97 -6.68 -2.13
N ALA A 17 7.84 -5.71 -2.44
CA ALA A 17 9.23 -5.97 -2.74
C ALA A 17 10.03 -6.26 -1.46
N GLU A 18 9.76 -5.50 -0.40
CA GLU A 18 10.41 -5.66 0.90
C GLU A 18 9.47 -5.22 2.02
N CYS A 19 9.42 -6.00 3.10
CA CYS A 19 8.75 -5.65 4.33
C CYS A 19 9.51 -6.24 5.52
N THR A 20 10.13 -5.40 6.34
CA THR A 20 10.93 -5.85 7.50
C THR A 20 10.16 -5.76 8.83
N GLY A 21 8.96 -5.19 8.82
CA GLY A 21 8.03 -5.15 9.96
C GLY A 21 6.75 -5.95 9.70
N ASP A 22 5.69 -5.62 10.43
CA ASP A 22 4.38 -6.23 10.24
C ASP A 22 3.61 -5.55 9.10
N LEU A 23 3.12 -6.37 8.15
CA LEU A 23 2.25 -5.93 7.06
C LEU A 23 0.81 -6.38 7.32
N VAL A 24 -0.09 -5.41 7.45
CA VAL A 24 -1.54 -5.66 7.50
C VAL A 24 -2.18 -5.25 6.18
N VAL A 25 -2.80 -6.20 5.49
CA VAL A 25 -3.56 -5.94 4.25
C VAL A 25 -5.05 -5.92 4.53
N ARG A 26 -5.76 -4.88 4.06
CA ARG A 26 -7.21 -4.71 4.22
C ARG A 26 -7.87 -4.42 2.88
N GLY A 27 -8.99 -5.07 2.62
CA GLY A 27 -9.88 -4.73 1.52
C GLY A 27 -10.72 -3.49 1.83
N SER A 28 -11.06 -2.73 0.80
CA SER A 28 -12.04 -1.64 0.84
C SER A 28 -12.87 -1.59 -0.43
N ASP A 29 -14.04 -0.96 -0.34
CA ASP A 29 -14.95 -0.68 -1.46
C ASP A 29 -14.46 0.47 -2.37
N LYS A 30 -13.34 1.11 -2.01
CA LYS A 30 -12.79 2.25 -2.73
C LYS A 30 -11.75 1.81 -3.75
N ARG A 31 -11.77 2.45 -4.92
CA ARG A 31 -10.79 2.26 -6.01
C ARG A 31 -9.50 3.03 -5.75
N GLN A 32 -8.91 2.80 -4.59
CA GLN A 32 -7.68 3.44 -4.17
C GLN A 32 -6.86 2.48 -3.33
N VAL A 33 -5.54 2.63 -3.41
CA VAL A 33 -4.59 1.99 -2.52
C VAL A 33 -4.09 3.03 -1.53
N THR A 34 -4.20 2.72 -0.24
CA THR A 34 -3.72 3.58 0.85
C THR A 34 -2.70 2.82 1.66
N VAL A 35 -1.51 3.40 1.84
CA VAL A 35 -0.47 2.89 2.73
C VAL A 35 -0.36 3.81 3.94
N ARG A 36 -0.37 3.20 5.13
CA ARG A 36 -0.28 3.89 6.42
C ARG A 36 0.86 3.34 7.23
N LEU A 37 1.71 4.22 7.74
CA LEU A 37 2.74 3.89 8.72
C LEU A 37 2.47 4.66 10.01
N GLN A 38 2.71 4.01 11.15
CA GLN A 38 2.62 4.69 12.45
C GLN A 38 3.77 5.71 12.59
N ASP A 39 4.94 5.36 12.06
CA ASP A 39 6.16 6.15 12.12
C ASP A 39 6.28 7.16 10.94
N GLY A 40 7.51 7.50 10.58
CA GLY A 40 7.85 8.51 9.57
C GLY A 40 7.67 8.01 8.13
N ALA A 41 7.72 8.96 7.19
CA ALA A 41 7.60 8.68 5.76
C ALA A 41 8.83 7.99 5.16
N ASP A 42 9.98 8.09 5.82
CA ASP A 42 11.28 7.66 5.28
C ASP A 42 11.40 6.13 5.20
N ASP A 43 10.53 5.40 5.91
CA ASP A 43 10.51 3.94 5.97
C ASP A 43 9.54 3.30 4.98
N VAL A 44 9.00 4.07 4.01
CA VAL A 44 8.10 3.53 2.99
C VAL A 44 8.26 4.18 1.63
N VAL A 45 8.19 3.35 0.61
CA VAL A 45 8.13 3.75 -0.79
C VAL A 45 7.01 2.97 -1.47
N LEU A 46 6.09 3.70 -2.12
CA LEU A 46 5.05 3.15 -2.97
C LEU A 46 5.22 3.69 -4.39
N GLU A 47 5.68 2.83 -5.29
CA GLU A 47 5.89 3.16 -6.69
C GLU A 47 4.75 2.61 -7.54
N ARG A 48 4.39 3.32 -8.61
CA ARG A 48 3.34 2.89 -9.55
C ARG A 48 3.92 2.81 -10.96
N GLU A 49 3.79 1.64 -11.56
CA GLU A 49 4.07 1.39 -12.97
C GLU A 49 2.80 0.85 -13.65
N GLY A 50 2.06 1.75 -14.30
CA GLY A 50 0.78 1.40 -14.92
C GLY A 50 -0.25 0.94 -13.89
N GLU A 51 -0.61 -0.35 -13.94
CA GLU A 51 -1.58 -1.00 -13.03
C GLU A 51 -0.91 -1.82 -11.91
N THR A 52 0.42 -1.81 -11.87
CA THR A 52 1.22 -2.47 -10.84
C THR A 52 1.71 -1.43 -9.83
N LEU A 53 1.49 -1.69 -8.55
CA LEU A 53 2.05 -0.94 -7.45
C LEU A 53 3.12 -1.77 -6.74
N THR A 54 4.27 -1.18 -6.47
CA THR A 54 5.37 -1.82 -5.73
C THR A 54 5.51 -1.15 -4.38
N LEU A 55 5.37 -1.93 -3.31
CA LEU A 55 5.52 -1.49 -1.92
C LEU A 55 6.87 -1.97 -1.37
N THR A 56 7.63 -1.03 -0.83
CA THR A 56 8.82 -1.28 -0.02
C THR A 56 8.59 -0.60 1.32
N ALA A 57 8.61 -1.36 2.42
CA ALA A 57 8.39 -0.83 3.77
C ALA A 57 9.41 -1.39 4.76
N HIS A 58 10.06 -0.53 5.54
CA HIS A 58 11.04 -0.91 6.57
C HIS A 58 10.50 -0.86 8.00
N ALA A 59 9.19 -0.60 8.14
CA ALA A 59 8.47 -0.50 9.40
C ALA A 59 7.06 -1.13 9.29
N ASP A 60 6.34 -1.19 10.42
CA ASP A 60 4.97 -1.69 10.48
C ASP A 60 4.05 -0.82 9.62
N CYS A 61 3.33 -1.47 8.70
CA CYS A 61 2.48 -0.76 7.74
C CYS A 61 1.13 -1.44 7.53
N THR A 62 0.13 -0.61 7.24
CA THR A 62 -1.20 -1.05 6.81
C THR A 62 -1.43 -0.65 5.37
N LEU A 63 -1.60 -1.64 4.52
CA LEU A 63 -2.00 -1.50 3.12
C LEU A 63 -3.50 -1.72 3.01
N THR A 64 -4.24 -0.68 2.62
CA THR A 64 -5.65 -0.81 2.24
C THR A 64 -5.73 -0.81 0.72
N CYS A 65 -6.35 -1.83 0.14
CA CYS A 65 -6.50 -1.98 -1.30
C CYS A 65 -7.97 -2.21 -1.67
N PRO A 66 -8.35 -2.01 -2.95
CA PRO A 66 -9.67 -2.40 -3.41
C PRO A 66 -9.87 -3.91 -3.20
N SER A 67 -11.04 -4.30 -2.67
CA SER A 67 -11.48 -5.70 -2.66
C SER A 67 -12.41 -5.96 -3.83
N ASP A 68 -12.15 -7.01 -4.60
CA ASP A 68 -13.11 -7.56 -5.55
C ASP A 68 -14.37 -7.96 -4.74
N SER A 69 -15.48 -7.28 -5.00
CA SER A 69 -16.76 -7.47 -4.30
C SER A 69 -17.75 -8.14 -5.22
#